data_AF-A0A7Y8WQU4-F1
#
_entry.id   AF-A0A7Y8WQU4-F1
#
_cell.length_a   1.000
_cell.length_b   1.000
_cell.length_c   1.000
_cell.angle_alpha   90.00
_cell.angle_beta   90.00
_cell.angle_gamma   90.00
#
_symmetry.space_group_name_H-M   'P 1'
#
loop_
_entity.id
_entity.type
_entity.pdbx_description
1 polymer ?
#
loop_
_entity_poly.entity_id
_entity_poly.type
_entity_poly.pdbx_seq_one_letter_code
_entity_poly.pdbx_strand_id
1 'polypeptide(L)'
;MYLVGFYSPKAKSGVTELSLSIYHWLKMNTDLAAAFISYGTLEKEGLSDEVIHDFSKLTLTEQKRIVKKMKKEFDIIIYDASSQLSEGVLKLLPIVDRLFVIGEENTDFAVKLHQIIQFNKIFDKGVKNFIQHLKGNKTFIIRENKEGRVIGFNYTKKETNDIGQMVYRDYVTRYLEEKFIEKNEKIYKKIKLIPKETLFRGLYELGIDFEKALLFHEYVLLREALGQNYHEALENLFPLLINSSFEEILEKFQNEIKFITKLKLS
;
A
#
# COMPACT_ATOMS: atom_id res chain seq x y z
N MET A 1 1.19 6.48 2.71
CA MET A 1 2.25 6.78 1.73
C MET A 1 2.64 5.50 1.01
N TYR A 2 2.70 5.54 -0.31
CA TYR A 2 3.07 4.44 -1.20
C TYR A 2 4.12 4.92 -2.22
N LEU A 3 5.30 4.29 -2.22
CA LEU A 3 6.45 4.68 -3.05
C LEU A 3 6.58 3.71 -4.23
N VAL A 4 6.53 4.25 -5.45
CA VAL A 4 6.61 3.49 -6.70
C VAL A 4 7.93 3.79 -7.41
N GLY A 5 8.77 2.78 -7.59
CA GLY A 5 10.04 2.90 -8.32
C GLY A 5 9.88 2.53 -9.79
N PHE A 6 10.51 3.30 -10.67
CA PHE A 6 10.70 2.98 -12.08
C PHE A 6 12.19 2.87 -12.39
N TYR A 7 12.62 1.77 -13.01
CA TYR A 7 14.03 1.49 -13.24
C TYR A 7 14.25 0.81 -14.58
N SER A 8 15.37 1.13 -15.24
CA SER A 8 15.90 0.34 -16.36
C SER A 8 17.43 0.28 -16.32
N PRO A 9 18.04 -0.88 -16.62
CA PRO A 9 19.48 -0.99 -16.79
C PRO A 9 19.99 -0.44 -18.13
N LYS A 10 19.08 0.00 -19.02
CA LYS A 10 19.40 0.58 -20.34
C LYS A 10 19.17 2.09 -20.29
N ALA A 11 20.19 2.85 -20.70
CA ALA A 11 20.05 4.29 -20.89
C ALA A 11 19.08 4.58 -22.06
N LYS A 12 18.32 5.69 -21.96
CA LYS A 12 17.34 6.12 -22.98
C LYS A 12 16.23 5.08 -23.25
N SER A 13 15.83 4.35 -22.22
CA SER A 13 14.74 3.37 -22.23
C SER A 13 13.36 4.00 -21.97
N GLY A 14 13.22 5.32 -22.05
CA GLY A 14 11.94 6.01 -21.82
C GLY A 14 11.45 6.04 -20.36
N VAL A 15 12.19 5.48 -19.40
CA VAL A 15 11.75 5.35 -17.99
C VAL A 15 11.23 6.66 -17.41
N THR A 16 11.95 7.75 -17.68
CA THR A 16 11.59 9.09 -17.21
C THR A 16 10.27 9.54 -17.82
N GLU A 17 10.08 9.38 -19.13
CA GLU A 17 8.85 9.73 -19.81
C GLU A 17 7.66 8.88 -19.35
N LEU A 18 7.86 7.56 -19.11
CA LEU A 18 6.80 6.72 -18.53
C LEU A 18 6.40 7.22 -17.16
N SER A 19 7.39 7.33 -16.27
CA SER A 19 7.17 7.65 -14.87
C SER A 19 6.52 9.03 -14.71
N LEU A 20 6.93 10.02 -15.52
CA LEU A 20 6.25 11.31 -15.63
C LEU A 20 4.82 11.18 -16.14
N SER A 21 4.58 10.37 -17.17
CA SER A 21 3.22 10.15 -17.68
C SER A 21 2.31 9.54 -16.61
N ILE A 22 2.82 8.62 -15.78
CA ILE A 22 2.08 8.04 -14.64
C ILE A 22 1.82 9.08 -13.55
N TYR A 23 2.83 9.90 -13.21
CA TYR A 23 2.67 11.00 -12.26
C TYR A 23 1.56 11.97 -12.71
N HIS A 24 1.61 12.43 -13.97
CA HIS A 24 0.58 13.30 -14.54
C HIS A 24 -0.79 12.61 -14.59
N TRP A 25 -0.84 11.32 -14.91
CA TRP A 25 -2.09 10.55 -14.86
C TRP A 25 -2.70 10.55 -13.47
N LEU A 26 -1.90 10.32 -12.41
CA LEU A 26 -2.39 10.36 -11.02
C LEU A 26 -2.96 11.73 -10.66
N LYS A 27 -2.28 12.81 -11.05
CA LYS A 27 -2.72 14.19 -10.81
C LYS A 27 -4.02 14.54 -11.55
N MET A 28 -4.22 14.00 -12.75
CA MET A 28 -5.41 14.28 -13.57
C MET A 28 -6.62 13.42 -13.23
N ASN A 29 -6.41 12.22 -12.67
CA ASN A 29 -7.48 11.22 -12.50
C ASN A 29 -7.79 10.89 -11.04
N THR A 30 -7.06 11.48 -10.08
CA THR A 30 -7.26 11.24 -8.65
C THR A 30 -7.08 12.52 -7.84
N ASP A 31 -7.70 12.58 -6.66
CA ASP A 31 -7.50 13.68 -5.70
C ASP A 31 -6.32 13.43 -4.74
N LEU A 32 -5.49 12.41 -5.00
CA LEU A 32 -4.36 12.05 -4.14
C LEU A 32 -3.22 13.04 -4.29
N ALA A 33 -2.53 13.32 -3.18
CA ALA A 33 -1.30 14.10 -3.21
C ALA A 33 -0.18 13.23 -3.79
N ALA A 34 0.15 13.44 -5.07
CA ALA A 34 1.24 12.76 -5.76
C ALA A 34 2.49 13.63 -5.84
N ALA A 35 3.66 13.04 -5.62
CA ALA A 35 4.97 13.68 -5.82
C ALA A 35 5.85 12.87 -6.79
N PHE A 36 6.81 13.56 -7.40
CA PHE A 36 7.76 12.99 -8.34
C PHE A 36 9.20 13.28 -7.91
N ILE A 37 10.04 12.24 -7.91
CA ILE A 37 11.48 12.36 -7.66
C ILE A 37 12.21 11.77 -8.87
N SER A 38 12.90 12.61 -9.63
CA SER A 38 13.82 12.17 -10.68
C SER A 38 15.25 12.12 -10.20
N TYR A 39 15.90 10.99 -10.47
CA TYR A 39 17.33 10.85 -10.27
C TYR A 39 18.14 11.80 -11.17
N GLY A 40 17.67 12.05 -12.39
CA GLY A 40 18.30 12.94 -13.37
C GLY A 40 17.70 14.35 -13.37
N THR A 41 18.22 15.20 -14.25
CA THR A 41 17.64 16.53 -14.53
C THR A 41 16.40 16.38 -15.40
N LEU A 42 15.34 17.12 -15.09
CA LEU A 42 14.15 17.21 -15.94
C LEU A 42 14.19 18.52 -16.71
N GLU A 43 14.35 18.47 -18.03
CA GLU A 43 14.48 19.69 -18.84
C GLU A 43 13.13 20.40 -19.08
N LYS A 44 12.02 19.67 -18.96
CA LYS A 44 10.66 20.16 -19.32
C LYS A 44 9.76 20.47 -18.13
N GLU A 45 10.12 20.01 -16.94
CA GLU A 45 9.33 20.18 -15.73
C GLU A 45 9.91 21.32 -14.88
N GLY A 46 9.05 22.17 -14.35
CA GLY A 46 9.47 23.24 -13.43
C GLY A 46 9.85 22.69 -12.06
N LEU A 47 10.67 23.45 -11.31
CA LEU A 47 10.91 23.18 -9.90
C LEU A 47 9.64 23.48 -9.11
N SER A 48 9.11 22.48 -8.41
CA SER A 48 8.02 22.63 -7.45
C SER A 48 8.31 21.80 -6.20
N ASP A 49 7.62 22.07 -5.09
CA ASP A 49 7.79 21.28 -3.87
C ASP A 49 7.37 19.80 -4.05
N GLU A 50 6.56 19.51 -5.07
CA GLU A 50 6.10 18.17 -5.44
C GLU A 50 6.96 17.47 -6.50
N VAL A 51 7.79 18.20 -7.26
CA VAL A 51 8.69 17.66 -8.29
C VAL A 51 10.14 17.98 -7.96
N ILE A 52 10.91 16.95 -7.62
CA ILE A 52 12.33 17.06 -7.33
C ILE A 52 13.11 16.42 -8.46
N HIS A 53 14.02 17.16 -9.08
CA HIS A 53 14.99 16.65 -10.06
C HIS A 53 16.41 16.80 -9.54
N ASP A 54 17.38 16.27 -10.29
CA ASP A 54 18.80 16.25 -9.92
C ASP A 54 19.07 15.54 -8.58
N PHE A 55 18.22 14.59 -8.21
CA PHE A 55 18.33 13.90 -6.93
C PHE A 55 19.67 13.16 -6.77
N SER A 56 20.28 12.76 -7.89
CA SER A 56 21.64 12.20 -7.96
C SER A 56 22.75 13.11 -7.44
N LYS A 57 22.59 14.44 -7.52
CA LYS A 57 23.58 15.42 -7.05
C LYS A 57 23.56 15.60 -5.53
N LEU A 58 22.50 15.13 -4.87
CA LEU A 58 22.33 15.23 -3.44
C LEU A 58 23.08 14.11 -2.70
N THR A 59 23.53 14.41 -1.49
CA THR A 59 24.11 13.40 -0.61
C THR A 59 23.03 12.40 -0.16
N LEU A 60 23.44 11.18 0.21
CA LEU A 60 22.51 10.16 0.73
C LEU A 60 21.69 10.64 1.94
N THR A 61 22.26 11.51 2.77
CA THR A 61 21.56 12.08 3.93
C THR A 61 20.46 13.04 3.50
N GLU A 62 20.73 13.89 2.52
CA GLU A 62 19.75 14.82 1.94
C GLU A 62 18.65 14.06 1.21
N GLN A 63 19.01 13.07 0.41
CA GLN A 63 18.07 12.18 -0.28
C GLN A 63 17.10 11.53 0.71
N LYS A 64 17.62 10.94 1.80
CA LYS A 64 16.79 10.33 2.85
C LYS A 64 15.88 11.35 3.54
N ARG A 65 16.38 12.57 3.80
CA ARG A 65 15.61 13.64 4.44
C ARG A 65 14.45 14.09 3.56
N ILE A 66 14.71 14.29 2.26
CA ILE A 66 13.70 14.66 1.27
C ILE A 66 12.64 13.59 1.16
N VAL A 67 13.04 12.33 0.98
CA VAL A 67 12.11 11.21 0.92
C VAL A 67 11.25 11.21 2.19
N LYS A 68 11.86 11.33 3.39
CA LYS A 68 11.14 11.38 4.67
C LYS A 68 10.14 12.54 4.77
N LYS A 69 10.48 13.72 4.22
CA LYS A 69 9.56 14.87 4.15
C LYS A 69 8.39 14.53 3.24
N MET A 70 8.66 14.09 2.01
CA MET A 70 7.63 13.71 1.05
C MET A 70 6.73 12.58 1.57
N LYS A 71 7.27 11.63 2.34
CA LYS A 71 6.48 10.56 2.97
C LYS A 71 5.36 11.07 3.88
N LYS A 72 5.48 12.29 4.41
CA LYS A 72 4.49 12.92 5.29
C LYS A 72 3.47 13.77 4.53
N GLU A 73 3.88 14.35 3.42
CA GLU A 73 3.11 15.34 2.67
C GLU A 73 2.32 14.71 1.51
N PHE A 74 2.77 13.56 1.00
CA PHE A 74 2.22 12.94 -0.20
C PHE A 74 1.74 11.50 0.06
N ASP A 75 0.63 11.16 -0.59
CA ASP A 75 0.03 9.83 -0.59
C ASP A 75 0.82 8.86 -1.44
N ILE A 76 1.21 9.29 -2.64
CA ILE A 76 1.96 8.50 -3.61
C ILE A 76 3.22 9.26 -4.03
N ILE A 77 4.35 8.58 -4.06
CA ILE A 77 5.61 9.14 -4.57
C ILE A 77 6.07 8.27 -5.75
N ILE A 78 6.28 8.89 -6.90
CA ILE A 78 6.89 8.25 -8.07
C ILE A 78 8.38 8.55 -8.03
N TYR A 79 9.20 7.50 -8.02
CA TYR A 79 10.66 7.59 -8.03
C TYR A 79 11.20 7.07 -9.36
N ASP A 80 11.69 7.99 -10.18
CA ASP A 80 12.39 7.70 -11.41
C ASP A 80 13.87 7.45 -11.14
N ALA A 81 14.27 6.19 -11.23
CA ALA A 81 15.64 5.71 -11.07
C ALA A 81 16.35 5.51 -12.42
N SER A 82 16.01 6.30 -13.44
CA SER A 82 16.63 6.30 -14.77
C SER A 82 18.12 6.70 -14.73
N SER A 83 18.99 5.79 -14.30
CA SER A 83 20.43 5.92 -14.50
C SER A 83 21.13 4.58 -14.32
N GLN A 84 22.36 4.49 -14.85
CA GLN A 84 23.26 3.37 -14.60
C GLN A 84 23.30 3.06 -13.10
N LEU A 85 23.34 1.77 -12.75
CA LEU A 85 23.38 1.22 -11.38
C LEU A 85 24.34 1.98 -10.47
N SER A 86 23.83 3.05 -9.84
CA SER A 86 24.56 3.82 -8.87
C SER A 86 24.24 3.31 -7.47
N GLU A 87 25.16 3.52 -6.55
CA GLU A 87 25.00 3.16 -5.15
C GLU A 87 23.76 3.84 -4.52
N GLY A 88 23.42 5.06 -4.98
CA GLY A 88 22.22 5.78 -4.56
C GLY A 88 20.92 5.10 -4.99
N VAL A 89 20.84 4.64 -6.24
CA VAL A 89 19.69 3.88 -6.76
C VAL A 89 19.51 2.56 -6.00
N LEU A 90 20.61 1.81 -5.79
CA LEU A 90 20.59 0.53 -5.05
C LEU A 90 20.19 0.67 -3.58
N LYS A 91 20.41 1.83 -2.97
CA LYS A 91 20.00 2.12 -1.58
C LYS A 91 18.53 2.52 -1.46
N LEU A 92 17.91 3.02 -2.53
CA LEU A 92 16.52 3.50 -2.53
C LEU A 92 15.53 2.49 -3.14
N LEU A 93 15.97 1.60 -4.03
CA LEU A 93 15.12 0.54 -4.56
C LEU A 93 14.56 -0.42 -3.48
N PRO A 94 15.27 -0.76 -2.40
CA PRO A 94 14.71 -1.61 -1.33
C PRO A 94 13.58 -1.00 -0.52
N ILE A 95 13.34 0.32 -0.61
CA ILE A 95 12.30 1.01 0.16
C ILE A 95 11.04 1.32 -0.64
N VAL A 96 11.01 0.96 -1.93
CA VAL A 96 9.83 1.11 -2.77
C VAL A 96 8.82 0.02 -2.43
N ASP A 97 7.54 0.38 -2.45
CA ASP A 97 6.44 -0.55 -2.23
C ASP A 97 6.10 -1.36 -3.49
N ARG A 98 6.44 -0.79 -4.66
CA ARG A 98 6.29 -1.40 -5.98
C ARG A 98 7.42 -0.95 -6.90
N LEU A 99 7.94 -1.90 -7.69
CA LEU A 99 9.01 -1.65 -8.64
C LEU A 99 8.58 -2.05 -10.06
N PHE A 100 8.63 -1.08 -10.97
CA PHE A 100 8.53 -1.30 -12.41
C PHE A 100 9.92 -1.35 -13.00
N VAL A 101 10.24 -2.49 -13.62
CA VAL A 101 11.50 -2.66 -14.35
C VAL A 101 11.19 -2.65 -15.84
N ILE A 102 11.83 -1.73 -16.55
CA ILE A 102 11.63 -1.53 -17.98
C ILE A 102 12.81 -2.20 -18.70
N GLY A 103 12.53 -3.21 -19.51
CA GLY A 103 13.56 -4.02 -20.17
C GLY A 103 13.08 -4.73 -21.44
N GLU A 104 14.04 -5.05 -22.31
CA GLU A 104 13.82 -5.93 -23.48
C GLU A 104 13.78 -7.42 -23.06
N GLU A 105 13.18 -8.28 -23.89
CA GLU A 105 13.28 -9.75 -23.82
C GLU A 105 14.69 -10.30 -24.17
N ASN A 106 15.75 -9.54 -23.91
CA ASN A 106 17.09 -9.94 -24.29
C ASN A 106 17.82 -10.63 -23.13
N THR A 107 18.54 -11.70 -23.45
CA THR A 107 19.52 -12.36 -22.58
C THR A 107 20.45 -11.35 -21.91
N ASP A 108 20.76 -10.21 -22.54
CA ASP A 108 21.53 -9.10 -21.96
C ASP A 108 20.86 -8.43 -20.76
N PHE A 109 19.52 -8.30 -20.73
CA PHE A 109 18.80 -7.80 -19.57
C PHE A 109 18.90 -8.79 -18.41
N ALA A 110 18.69 -10.09 -18.69
CA ALA A 110 18.86 -11.15 -17.70
C ALA A 110 20.31 -11.27 -17.22
N VAL A 111 21.30 -11.09 -18.10
CA VAL A 111 22.74 -11.08 -17.78
C VAL A 111 23.11 -9.85 -16.98
N LYS A 112 22.62 -8.65 -17.31
CA LYS A 112 22.83 -7.44 -16.49
C LYS A 112 22.16 -7.58 -15.12
N LEU A 113 20.94 -8.10 -15.06
CA LEU A 113 20.24 -8.37 -13.80
C LEU A 113 20.95 -9.46 -12.99
N HIS A 114 21.55 -10.45 -13.66
CA HIS A 114 22.43 -11.44 -13.05
C HIS A 114 23.76 -10.84 -12.59
N GLN A 115 24.35 -9.90 -13.33
CA GLN A 115 25.53 -9.14 -12.92
C GLN A 115 25.23 -8.24 -11.72
N ILE A 116 24.04 -7.65 -11.63
CA ILE A 116 23.54 -6.95 -10.42
C ILE A 116 23.49 -7.91 -9.23
N ILE A 117 23.04 -9.15 -9.46
CA ILE A 117 23.00 -10.23 -8.47
C ILE A 117 24.39 -10.80 -8.17
N GLN A 118 25.40 -10.63 -9.03
CA GLN A 118 26.77 -11.12 -8.85
C GLN A 118 27.76 -10.09 -8.30
N PHE A 119 27.56 -8.78 -8.51
CA PHE A 119 28.27 -7.70 -7.79
C PHE A 119 28.10 -7.81 -6.26
N ASN A 120 27.13 -8.63 -5.86
CA ASN A 120 26.83 -9.23 -4.55
C ASN A 120 27.92 -10.13 -3.94
N LYS A 121 29.20 -9.94 -4.26
CA LYS A 121 30.29 -10.46 -3.44
C LYS A 121 31.02 -9.22 -2.92
N ILE A 122 30.54 -8.56 -1.87
CA ILE A 122 30.95 -8.82 -0.48
C ILE A 122 30.08 -7.91 0.43
N PHE A 123 29.10 -8.49 1.14
CA PHE A 123 28.45 -7.99 2.38
C PHE A 123 27.41 -6.84 2.44
N ASP A 124 26.79 -6.28 1.38
CA ASP A 124 25.77 -5.22 1.61
C ASP A 124 24.32 -5.71 1.79
N LYS A 125 23.68 -5.34 2.92
CA LYS A 125 22.29 -5.68 3.28
C LYS A 125 21.27 -5.07 2.31
N GLY A 126 21.59 -3.93 1.68
CA GLY A 126 20.73 -3.27 0.71
C GLY A 126 20.45 -4.12 -0.53
N VAL A 127 21.46 -4.83 -1.04
CA VAL A 127 21.35 -5.67 -2.25
C VAL A 127 20.49 -6.91 -2.01
N LYS A 128 20.59 -7.51 -0.81
CA LYS A 128 19.74 -8.66 -0.43
C LYS A 128 18.26 -8.28 -0.39
N ASN A 129 17.93 -7.12 0.18
CA ASN A 129 16.55 -6.63 0.24
C ASN A 129 16.00 -6.31 -1.17
N PHE A 130 16.83 -5.73 -2.04
CA PHE A 130 16.47 -5.50 -3.44
C PHE A 130 16.17 -6.82 -4.18
N ILE A 131 17.04 -7.82 -4.05
CA ILE A 131 16.84 -9.15 -4.67
C ILE A 131 15.58 -9.83 -4.12
N GLN A 132 15.32 -9.72 -2.82
CA GLN A 132 14.10 -10.26 -2.22
C GLN A 132 12.85 -9.56 -2.76
N HIS A 133 12.90 -8.24 -2.98
CA HIS A 133 11.81 -7.48 -3.59
C HIS A 133 11.59 -7.89 -5.06
N LEU A 134 12.66 -8.06 -5.84
CA LEU A 134 12.60 -8.57 -7.22
C LEU A 134 12.00 -9.97 -7.33
N LYS A 135 12.26 -10.84 -6.34
CA LYS A 135 11.69 -12.20 -6.28
C LYS A 135 10.23 -12.23 -5.79
N GLY A 136 9.69 -11.11 -5.29
CA GLY A 136 8.32 -11.01 -4.83
C GLY A 136 7.30 -10.69 -5.93
N ASN A 137 6.01 -10.91 -5.64
CA ASN A 137 4.90 -10.74 -6.59
C ASN A 137 4.56 -9.28 -7.00
N LYS A 138 5.38 -8.29 -6.63
CA LYS A 138 5.10 -6.86 -6.84
C LYS A 138 6.07 -6.17 -7.83
N THR A 139 6.90 -6.95 -8.52
CA THR A 139 7.79 -6.46 -9.57
C THR A 139 7.19 -6.73 -10.94
N PHE A 140 7.09 -5.71 -11.80
CA PHE A 140 6.52 -5.83 -13.14
C PHE A 140 7.58 -5.53 -14.19
N ILE A 141 7.73 -6.44 -15.15
CA ILE A 141 8.60 -6.25 -16.31
C ILE A 141 7.75 -5.70 -17.44
N ILE A 142 7.95 -4.43 -17.78
CA ILE A 142 7.29 -3.78 -18.93
C ILE A 142 8.14 -4.08 -20.16
N ARG A 143 7.53 -4.70 -21.18
CA ARG A 143 8.19 -5.13 -22.42
C ARG A 143 8.23 -4.00 -23.44
N GLU A 144 9.38 -3.78 -24.09
CA GLU A 144 9.46 -2.94 -25.31
C GLU A 144 8.64 -3.61 -26.42
N ASN A 145 7.60 -2.93 -26.93
CA ASN A 145 6.83 -3.43 -28.05
C ASN A 145 7.67 -3.31 -29.35
N LYS A 146 7.97 -4.43 -30.02
CA LYS A 146 8.85 -4.48 -31.20
C LYS A 146 8.20 -3.92 -32.48
N GLU A 147 6.89 -3.64 -32.46
CA GLU A 147 6.14 -3.10 -33.59
C GLU A 147 6.28 -1.57 -33.67
N GLY A 148 7.46 -1.11 -34.05
CA GLY A 148 7.73 0.31 -34.27
C GLY A 148 9.19 0.63 -33.98
N ARG A 149 10.03 0.59 -35.01
CA ARG A 149 11.46 0.93 -34.96
C ARG A 149 11.67 2.42 -34.69
N VAL A 150 11.39 2.87 -33.47
CA VAL A 150 11.93 4.10 -32.90
C VAL A 150 12.50 3.72 -31.54
N ILE A 151 13.77 4.01 -31.33
CA ILE A 151 14.46 3.80 -30.06
C ILE A 151 13.85 4.80 -29.07
N GLY A 152 12.88 4.34 -28.30
CA GLY A 152 12.09 5.13 -27.37
C GLY A 152 10.67 4.54 -27.30
N PHE A 153 10.25 4.11 -26.12
CA PHE A 153 8.87 3.67 -25.91
C PHE A 153 7.90 4.78 -26.33
N ASN A 154 7.09 4.54 -27.36
CA ASN A 154 5.95 5.40 -27.65
C ASN A 154 4.84 5.02 -26.67
N TYR A 155 4.76 5.72 -25.53
CA TYR A 155 3.69 5.49 -24.56
C TYR A 155 2.33 5.70 -25.21
N THR A 156 1.58 4.61 -25.32
CA THR A 156 0.18 4.73 -25.66
C THR A 156 -0.58 5.24 -24.43
N LYS A 157 -1.58 6.11 -24.63
CA LYS A 157 -2.49 6.55 -23.53
C LYS A 157 -3.03 5.35 -22.73
N LYS A 158 -3.16 4.19 -23.38
CA LYS A 158 -3.62 2.94 -22.77
C LYS A 158 -2.64 2.40 -21.73
N GLU A 159 -1.34 2.29 -22.04
CA GLU A 159 -0.33 1.79 -21.09
C GLU A 159 -0.19 2.70 -19.87
N THR A 160 -0.18 4.02 -20.08
CA THR A 160 -0.18 5.00 -19.00
C THR A 160 -1.40 4.83 -18.10
N ASN A 161 -2.58 4.64 -18.71
CA ASN A 161 -3.81 4.42 -17.96
C ASN A 161 -3.79 3.11 -17.16
N ASP A 162 -3.37 2.00 -17.76
CA ASP A 162 -3.35 0.69 -17.12
C ASP A 162 -2.39 0.68 -15.91
N ILE A 163 -1.19 1.26 -16.08
CA ILE A 163 -0.20 1.37 -15.00
C ILE A 163 -0.68 2.36 -13.93
N GLY A 164 -1.25 3.50 -14.32
CA GLY A 164 -1.80 4.50 -13.40
C GLY A 164 -2.91 3.92 -12.53
N GLN A 165 -3.87 3.21 -13.14
CA GLN A 165 -4.93 2.50 -12.42
C GLN A 165 -4.38 1.43 -11.48
N MET A 166 -3.34 0.70 -11.89
CA MET A 166 -2.70 -0.29 -11.02
C MET A 166 -2.08 0.36 -9.79
N VAL A 167 -1.27 1.40 -9.97
CA VAL A 167 -0.65 2.15 -8.87
C VAL A 167 -1.71 2.68 -7.90
N TYR A 168 -2.77 3.29 -8.44
CA TYR A 168 -3.88 3.79 -7.63
C TYR A 168 -4.56 2.68 -6.82
N ARG A 169 -4.91 1.56 -7.47
CA ARG A 169 -5.55 0.42 -6.80
C ARG A 169 -4.69 -0.13 -5.68
N ASP A 170 -3.38 -0.30 -5.90
CA ASP A 170 -2.49 -0.81 -4.87
C ASP A 170 -2.37 0.12 -3.67
N TYR A 171 -2.33 1.44 -3.91
CA TYR A 171 -2.38 2.44 -2.85
C TYR A 171 -3.66 2.29 -2.04
N VAL A 172 -4.83 2.25 -2.69
CA VAL A 172 -6.13 2.13 -2.02
C VAL A 172 -6.21 0.83 -1.23
N THR A 173 -5.80 -0.31 -1.81
CA THR A 173 -5.77 -1.60 -1.11
C THR A 173 -4.89 -1.53 0.13
N ARG A 174 -3.66 -1.02 0.00
CA ARG A 174 -2.76 -0.86 1.14
C ARG A 174 -3.35 0.07 2.21
N TYR A 175 -3.93 1.19 1.80
CA TYR A 175 -4.55 2.14 2.71
C TYR A 175 -5.69 1.47 3.50
N LEU A 176 -6.54 0.69 2.83
CA LEU A 176 -7.62 -0.07 3.48
C LEU A 176 -7.06 -1.14 4.43
N GLU A 177 -6.04 -1.90 4.00
CA GLU A 177 -5.38 -2.90 4.84
C GLU A 177 -4.80 -2.27 6.11
N GLU A 178 -4.00 -1.20 5.99
CA GLU A 178 -3.33 -0.56 7.12
C GLU A 178 -4.29 0.21 8.03
N LYS A 179 -5.25 0.95 7.46
CA LYS A 179 -6.13 1.84 8.24
C LYS A 179 -7.34 1.13 8.81
N PHE A 180 -7.89 0.17 8.08
CA PHE A 180 -9.14 -0.48 8.45
C PHE A 180 -8.87 -1.86 9.02
N ILE A 181 -8.18 -2.73 8.29
CA ILE A 181 -8.01 -4.13 8.69
C ILE A 181 -7.08 -4.25 9.91
N GLU A 182 -5.86 -3.69 9.85
CA GLU A 182 -4.93 -3.78 10.98
C GLU A 182 -5.47 -3.07 12.24
N LYS A 183 -6.13 -1.92 12.07
CA LYS A 183 -6.70 -1.18 13.20
C LYS A 183 -7.79 -2.01 13.86
N ASN A 184 -8.70 -2.58 13.08
CA ASN A 184 -9.78 -3.42 13.59
C ASN A 184 -9.22 -4.71 14.20
N GLU A 185 -8.18 -5.32 13.63
CA GLU A 185 -7.53 -6.50 14.21
C GLU A 185 -6.85 -6.18 15.55
N LYS A 186 -6.17 -5.03 15.66
CA LYS A 186 -5.56 -4.55 16.92
C LYS A 186 -6.62 -4.30 18.00
N ILE A 187 -7.73 -3.66 17.64
CA ILE A 187 -8.86 -3.43 18.55
C ILE A 187 -9.48 -4.76 18.96
N TYR A 188 -9.73 -5.65 18.01
CA TYR A 188 -10.31 -6.97 18.27
C TYR A 188 -9.44 -7.83 19.20
N LYS A 189 -8.11 -7.81 19.00
CA LYS A 189 -7.16 -8.47 19.92
C LYS A 189 -7.26 -7.94 21.35
N LYS A 190 -7.45 -6.62 21.53
CA LYS A 190 -7.69 -6.04 22.85
C LYS A 190 -9.02 -6.48 23.43
N ILE A 191 -10.09 -6.50 22.62
CA ILE A 191 -11.42 -6.93 23.05
C ILE A 191 -11.42 -8.39 23.52
N LYS A 192 -10.75 -9.30 22.79
CA LYS A 192 -10.64 -10.71 23.19
C LYS A 192 -10.01 -10.92 24.57
N LEU A 193 -9.20 -9.98 25.05
CA LEU A 193 -8.54 -10.06 26.35
C LEU A 193 -9.42 -9.54 27.50
N ILE A 194 -10.53 -8.86 27.20
CA ILE A 194 -11.43 -8.33 28.23
C ILE A 194 -12.23 -9.49 28.83
N PRO A 195 -12.25 -9.67 30.17
CA PRO A 195 -13.11 -10.65 30.83
C PRO A 195 -14.59 -10.35 30.57
N LYS A 196 -15.39 -11.40 30.32
CA LYS A 196 -16.81 -11.29 29.95
C LYS A 196 -17.61 -10.42 30.92
N GLU A 197 -17.33 -10.53 32.22
CA GLU A 197 -18.03 -9.81 33.29
C GLU A 197 -17.84 -8.30 33.18
N THR A 198 -16.74 -7.88 32.55
CA THR A 198 -16.32 -6.48 32.44
C THR A 198 -16.26 -5.98 31.00
N LEU A 199 -16.84 -6.73 30.06
CA LEU A 199 -16.78 -6.44 28.63
C LEU A 199 -17.22 -5.01 28.31
N PHE A 200 -18.38 -4.57 28.82
CA PHE A 200 -18.92 -3.24 28.57
C PHE A 200 -17.92 -2.13 28.98
N ARG A 201 -17.29 -2.30 30.15
CA ARG A 201 -16.34 -1.33 30.69
C ARG A 201 -15.07 -1.27 29.85
N GLY A 202 -14.53 -2.43 29.49
CA GLY A 202 -13.35 -2.48 28.64
C GLY A 202 -13.62 -1.94 27.23
N LEU A 203 -14.82 -2.14 26.67
CA LEU A 203 -15.22 -1.53 25.39
C LEU A 203 -15.32 0.00 25.49
N TYR A 204 -15.91 0.51 26.57
CA TYR A 204 -15.97 1.95 26.83
C TYR A 204 -14.58 2.57 26.97
N GLU A 205 -13.67 1.91 27.69
CA GLU A 205 -12.26 2.32 27.81
C GLU A 205 -11.50 2.28 26.47
N LEU A 206 -11.96 1.46 25.52
CA LEU A 206 -11.47 1.44 24.13
C LEU A 206 -12.09 2.51 23.23
N GLY A 207 -12.97 3.35 23.76
CA GLY A 207 -13.59 4.49 23.07
C GLY A 207 -14.87 4.16 22.32
N ILE A 208 -15.54 3.05 22.64
CA ILE A 208 -16.89 2.75 22.14
C ILE A 208 -17.90 3.47 23.03
N ASP A 209 -18.91 4.10 22.43
CA ASP A 209 -19.96 4.81 23.17
C ASP A 209 -20.62 3.90 24.20
N PHE A 210 -20.95 4.47 25.36
CA PHE A 210 -21.43 3.72 26.53
C PHE A 210 -22.65 2.83 26.21
N GLU A 211 -23.66 3.40 25.55
CA GLU A 211 -24.90 2.70 25.19
C GLU A 211 -24.63 1.54 24.24
N LYS A 212 -23.75 1.77 23.26
CA LYS A 212 -23.33 0.76 22.28
C LYS A 212 -22.51 -0.35 22.94
N ALA A 213 -21.61 -0.01 23.85
CA ALA A 213 -20.81 -0.96 24.61
C ALA A 213 -21.69 -1.86 25.51
N LEU A 214 -22.69 -1.26 26.18
CA LEU A 214 -23.64 -1.99 27.02
C LEU A 214 -24.51 -2.94 26.18
N LEU A 215 -25.10 -2.44 25.10
CA LEU A 215 -25.91 -3.26 24.19
C LEU A 215 -25.10 -4.42 23.58
N PHE A 216 -23.84 -4.16 23.20
CA PHE A 216 -22.97 -5.21 22.69
C PHE A 216 -22.65 -6.27 23.74
N HIS A 217 -22.42 -5.88 24.99
CA HIS A 217 -22.25 -6.81 26.12
C HIS A 217 -23.47 -7.73 26.22
N GLU A 218 -24.67 -7.17 26.27
CA GLU A 218 -25.92 -7.95 26.34
C GLU A 218 -26.09 -8.89 25.15
N TYR A 219 -25.69 -8.45 23.95
CA TYR A 219 -25.74 -9.31 22.76
C TYR A 219 -24.75 -10.48 22.86
N VAL A 220 -23.55 -10.26 23.38
CA VAL A 220 -22.59 -11.34 23.62
C VAL A 220 -23.14 -12.34 24.64
N LEU A 221 -23.72 -11.87 25.75
CA LEU A 221 -24.37 -12.74 26.74
C LEU A 221 -25.52 -13.55 26.14
N LEU A 222 -26.32 -12.95 25.26
CA LEU A 222 -27.38 -13.66 24.54
C LEU A 222 -26.79 -14.79 23.67
N ARG A 223 -25.71 -14.53 22.92
CA ARG A 223 -25.04 -15.57 22.11
C ARG A 223 -24.44 -16.69 22.96
N GLU A 224 -23.86 -16.35 24.10
CA GLU A 224 -23.37 -17.34 25.07
C GLU A 224 -24.52 -18.21 25.61
N ALA A 225 -25.65 -17.60 25.96
CA ALA A 225 -26.84 -18.32 26.40
C ALA A 225 -27.43 -19.24 25.31
N LEU A 226 -27.17 -18.94 24.03
CA LEU A 226 -27.54 -19.76 22.88
C LEU A 226 -26.49 -20.84 22.53
N GLY A 227 -25.43 -20.97 23.32
CA GLY A 227 -24.44 -22.03 23.21
C GLY A 227 -23.16 -21.68 22.46
N GLN A 228 -22.97 -20.42 22.03
CA GLN A 228 -21.67 -19.98 21.53
C GLN A 228 -20.69 -19.79 22.68
N ASN A 229 -19.41 -20.07 22.46
CA ASN A 229 -18.40 -19.68 23.46
C ASN A 229 -18.14 -18.16 23.38
N TYR A 230 -17.66 -17.56 24.46
CA TYR A 230 -17.39 -16.13 24.54
C TYR A 230 -16.55 -15.58 23.37
N HIS A 231 -15.46 -16.24 23.01
CA HIS A 231 -14.58 -15.77 21.95
C HIS A 231 -15.20 -15.88 20.55
N GLU A 232 -16.01 -16.92 20.32
CA GLU A 232 -16.79 -17.09 19.10
C GLU A 232 -17.91 -16.05 18.98
N ALA A 233 -18.61 -15.77 20.08
CA ALA A 233 -19.61 -14.69 20.12
C ALA A 233 -18.98 -13.32 19.82
N LEU A 234 -17.81 -13.04 20.41
CA LEU A 234 -17.05 -11.83 20.08
C LEU A 234 -16.67 -11.79 18.59
N GLU A 235 -16.23 -12.91 18.00
CA GLU A 235 -15.84 -12.97 16.58
C GLU A 235 -16.97 -12.66 15.63
N ASN A 236 -18.10 -13.31 15.87
CA ASN A 236 -19.28 -13.20 15.03
C ASN A 236 -19.91 -11.81 15.14
N LEU A 237 -19.89 -11.20 16.32
CA LEU A 237 -20.50 -9.90 16.58
C LEU A 237 -19.54 -8.72 16.33
N PHE A 238 -18.22 -8.91 16.30
CA PHE A 238 -17.25 -7.82 16.13
C PHE A 238 -17.47 -6.96 14.87
N PRO A 239 -17.76 -7.52 13.68
CA PRO A 239 -18.09 -6.71 12.51
C PRO A 239 -19.30 -5.79 12.74
N LEU A 240 -20.29 -6.26 13.51
CA LEU A 240 -21.46 -5.48 13.86
C LEU A 240 -21.10 -4.34 14.82
N LEU A 241 -20.23 -4.60 15.80
CA LEU A 241 -19.74 -3.58 16.73
C LEU A 241 -19.03 -2.42 16.00
N ILE A 242 -18.18 -2.73 15.02
CA ILE A 242 -17.36 -1.72 14.37
C ILE A 242 -18.12 -0.97 13.27
N ASN A 243 -18.99 -1.66 12.52
CA ASN A 243 -19.55 -1.09 11.30
C ASN A 243 -20.98 -0.55 11.46
N SER A 244 -21.66 -0.84 12.57
CA SER A 244 -23.05 -0.44 12.75
C SER A 244 -23.26 0.67 13.77
N SER A 245 -24.33 1.43 13.60
CA SER A 245 -24.80 2.39 14.63
C SER A 245 -25.41 1.66 15.83
N PHE A 246 -25.70 2.39 16.91
CA PHE A 246 -26.41 1.82 18.06
C PHE A 246 -27.78 1.26 17.65
N GLU A 247 -28.54 2.02 16.85
CA GLU A 247 -29.89 1.68 16.40
C GLU A 247 -29.90 0.38 15.59
N GLU A 248 -28.93 0.23 14.67
CA GLU A 248 -28.79 -0.98 13.85
C GLU A 248 -28.45 -2.22 14.69
N ILE A 249 -27.60 -2.07 15.71
CA ILE A 249 -27.30 -3.17 16.64
C ILE A 249 -28.56 -3.51 17.45
N LEU A 250 -29.28 -2.51 17.93
CA LEU A 250 -30.46 -2.67 18.75
C LEU A 250 -31.57 -3.39 17.98
N GLU A 251 -31.78 -3.01 16.73
CA GLU A 251 -32.75 -3.67 15.86
C GLU A 251 -32.42 -5.15 15.66
N LYS A 252 -31.16 -5.49 15.38
CA LYS A 252 -30.74 -6.91 15.22
C LYS A 252 -30.90 -7.71 16.52
N PHE A 253 -30.48 -7.12 17.64
CA PHE A 253 -30.64 -7.73 18.96
C PHE A 253 -32.11 -8.02 19.27
N GLN A 254 -32.99 -7.04 19.06
CA GLN A 254 -34.44 -7.19 19.26
C GLN A 254 -35.06 -8.23 18.33
N ASN A 255 -34.66 -8.25 17.06
CA ASN A 255 -35.15 -9.23 16.08
C ASN A 255 -34.76 -10.66 16.48
N GLU A 256 -33.54 -10.85 16.98
CA GLU A 256 -33.08 -12.15 17.45
C GLU A 256 -33.84 -12.61 18.71
N ILE A 257 -34.04 -11.72 19.69
CA ILE A 257 -34.89 -12.01 20.86
C ILE A 257 -36.31 -12.37 20.43
N LYS A 258 -36.91 -11.61 19.51
CA LYS A 258 -38.26 -11.90 18.98
C LYS A 258 -38.34 -13.27 18.31
N PHE A 259 -37.30 -13.67 17.58
CA PHE A 259 -37.24 -14.99 16.96
C PHE A 259 -37.18 -16.11 18.01
N ILE A 260 -36.31 -15.97 19.02
CA ILE A 260 -36.14 -16.95 20.10
C ILE A 260 -37.42 -17.10 20.93
N THR A 261 -38.05 -15.98 21.28
CA THR A 261 -39.29 -15.98 22.06
C THR A 261 -40.43 -16.65 21.32
N LYS A 262 -40.54 -16.47 20.00
CA LYS A 262 -41.52 -17.20 19.17
C LYS A 262 -41.28 -18.70 19.15
N LEU A 263 -40.02 -19.16 19.09
CA LEU A 263 -39.67 -20.59 19.09
C LEU A 263 -39.94 -21.28 20.43
N LYS A 264 -39.91 -20.55 21.56
CA LYS A 264 -40.25 -21.12 22.87
C LYS A 264 -41.77 -21.25 23.10
N LEU A 265 -42.59 -20.61 22.27
CA LEU A 265 -44.06 -20.62 22.34
C LEU A 265 -44.70 -21.61 21.34
N SER A 266 -43.88 -22.28 20.53
CA SER A 266 -44.25 -23.36 19.60
C SER A 266 -43.76 -24.71 20.11
#